data_AF-A0A0R3UCG6-F1
#
_entry.id   AF-A0A0R3UCG6-F1
#
_cell.length_a   1.000
_cell.length_b   1.000
_cell.length_c   1.000
_cell.angle_alpha   90.00
_cell.angle_beta   90.00
_cell.angle_gamma   90.00
#
_symmetry.space_group_name_H-M   'P 1'
#
loop_
_entity.id
_entity.type
_entity.pdbx_description
1 polymer ?
#
loop_
_entity_poly.entity_id
_entity_poly.type
_entity_poly.pdbx_seq_one_letter_code
_entity_poly.pdbx_strand_id
1 'polypeptide(L)'
;MTSNLFDFIDPENYGLAIANFPLPTGQGQTTRRLLNSLMIELTKAIGVIFALSFVSSSFTTFIIREKHSGAMAMQFLSGHSRLVYWSMSYVWDFISFLIPVAFIVIIFVIFDEQAYIGKGQIGAFIVLLVVYGLAITPLMYCFSFIFHSPSVAFVSFLALNILVTIITTVIVQTLELTAHDNPDVSSVADVLANLFLIFPQFAFSRGFYELAKGYAINALRLDQLTDSSHLFSWKALTEKLVAMTIEAVVFSGILLLVEYSRLRNVCGKCKNKSKIVSAAVSSGEHRLGIGADVLEERERVENVCYPYRKLNLFLNTTDGTTETDKTKNLSVF
;
A
#
# COMPACT_ATOMS: atom_id res chain seq x y z
N MET A 1 -75.37 -58.15 -14.28
CA MET A 1 -75.25 -56.79 -13.72
C MET A 1 -73.77 -56.52 -13.49
N THR A 2 -73.10 -55.94 -14.48
CA THR A 2 -71.73 -55.43 -14.35
C THR A 2 -71.86 -53.91 -14.36
N SER A 3 -71.93 -53.30 -13.18
CA SER A 3 -71.95 -51.85 -13.02
C SER A 3 -70.56 -51.31 -13.34
N ASN A 4 -70.42 -50.66 -14.50
CA ASN A 4 -69.20 -49.96 -14.87
C ASN A 4 -69.05 -48.72 -13.98
N LEU A 5 -67.98 -48.68 -13.18
CA LEU A 5 -67.66 -47.60 -12.24
C LEU A 5 -67.29 -46.26 -12.95
N PHE A 6 -67.31 -46.23 -14.29
CA PHE A 6 -66.77 -45.13 -15.11
C PHE A 6 -67.81 -44.09 -15.55
N ASP A 7 -69.11 -44.32 -15.34
CA ASP A 7 -70.17 -43.38 -15.78
C ASP A 7 -70.44 -42.22 -14.80
N PHE A 8 -69.76 -42.18 -13.65
CA PHE A 8 -69.97 -41.17 -12.59
C PHE A 8 -68.76 -40.27 -12.30
N ILE A 9 -67.71 -40.32 -13.13
CA ILE A 9 -66.46 -39.60 -12.86
C ILE A 9 -66.28 -38.48 -13.89
N ASP A 10 -66.52 -37.24 -13.49
CA ASP A 10 -66.25 -36.05 -14.31
C ASP A 10 -64.73 -35.93 -14.55
N PRO A 11 -64.24 -36.04 -15.81
CA PRO A 11 -62.81 -36.00 -16.12
C PRO A 11 -62.14 -34.67 -15.78
N GLU A 12 -62.92 -33.60 -15.65
CA GLU A 12 -62.45 -32.24 -15.35
C GLU A 12 -61.99 -32.07 -13.89
N ASN A 13 -62.38 -32.97 -12.99
CA ASN A 13 -62.06 -32.89 -11.56
C ASN A 13 -60.79 -33.65 -11.15
N TYR A 14 -60.08 -34.28 -12.10
CA TYR A 14 -58.89 -35.09 -11.82
C TYR A 14 -57.71 -34.63 -12.67
N GLY A 15 -56.63 -34.21 -12.01
CA GLY A 15 -55.37 -33.80 -12.65
C GLY A 15 -54.17 -34.45 -11.99
N LEU A 16 -53.21 -34.90 -12.79
CA LEU A 16 -51.94 -35.46 -12.31
C LEU A 16 -50.91 -34.34 -12.16
N ALA A 17 -50.66 -33.91 -10.92
CA ALA A 17 -49.60 -32.96 -10.62
C ALA A 17 -48.26 -33.71 -10.48
N ILE A 18 -47.37 -33.54 -11.45
CA ILE A 18 -46.01 -34.06 -11.40
C ILE A 18 -45.09 -32.95 -10.91
N ALA A 19 -44.60 -33.07 -9.68
CA ALA A 19 -43.59 -32.17 -9.13
C ALA A 19 -42.25 -32.89 -9.06
N ASN A 20 -41.22 -32.29 -9.68
CA ASN A 20 -39.85 -32.78 -9.56
C ASN A 20 -39.23 -32.18 -8.29
N PHE A 21 -38.95 -33.02 -7.30
CA PHE A 21 -38.16 -32.65 -6.13
C PHE A 21 -36.72 -33.16 -6.34
N PRO A 22 -35.75 -32.27 -6.64
CA PRO A 22 -34.38 -32.69 -6.83
C PRO A 22 -33.84 -33.31 -5.54
N LEU A 23 -33.04 -34.37 -5.69
CA LEU A 23 -32.42 -35.02 -4.54
C LEU A 23 -31.52 -34.02 -3.78
N PRO A 24 -31.46 -34.12 -2.44
CA PRO A 24 -30.52 -33.34 -1.64
C PRO A 24 -29.09 -33.60 -2.13
N THR A 25 -28.34 -32.52 -2.26
CA THR A 25 -27.03 -32.54 -2.91
C THR A 25 -26.06 -33.39 -2.08
N GLY A 26 -25.37 -34.34 -2.71
CA GLY A 26 -24.38 -35.19 -2.01
C GLY A 26 -23.18 -34.38 -1.52
N GLN A 27 -22.51 -34.85 -0.45
CA GLN A 27 -21.41 -34.12 0.20
C GLN A 27 -20.26 -33.72 -0.76
N GLY A 28 -19.92 -34.58 -1.74
CA GLY A 28 -18.89 -34.25 -2.75
C GLY A 28 -19.32 -33.15 -3.73
N GLN A 29 -20.62 -33.04 -4.04
CA GLN A 29 -21.15 -32.00 -4.92
C GLN A 29 -21.26 -30.65 -4.21
N THR A 30 -21.57 -30.63 -2.90
CA THR A 30 -21.54 -29.40 -2.10
C THR A 30 -20.14 -28.83 -1.98
N THR A 31 -19.12 -29.67 -1.74
CA THR A 31 -17.72 -29.23 -1.69
C THR A 31 -17.26 -28.67 -3.03
N ARG A 32 -17.60 -29.32 -4.15
CA ARG A 32 -17.27 -28.83 -5.50
C ARG A 32 -17.91 -27.47 -5.79
N ARG A 33 -19.17 -27.27 -5.40
CA ARG A 33 -19.88 -25.99 -5.57
C ARG A 33 -19.26 -24.89 -4.70
N LEU A 34 -18.89 -25.20 -3.46
CA LEU A 34 -18.20 -24.26 -2.57
C LEU A 34 -16.84 -23.84 -3.11
N LEU A 35 -16.05 -24.78 -3.62
CA LEU A 35 -14.76 -24.49 -4.25
C LEU A 35 -14.93 -23.58 -5.47
N ASN A 36 -15.92 -23.85 -6.32
CA ASN A 36 -16.21 -23.02 -7.48
C ASN A 36 -16.66 -21.61 -7.07
N SER A 37 -17.51 -21.46 -6.04
CA SER A 37 -17.89 -20.13 -5.55
C SER A 37 -16.70 -19.36 -5.01
N LEU A 38 -15.81 -20.01 -4.24
CA LEU A 38 -14.61 -19.37 -3.69
C LEU A 38 -13.64 -18.91 -4.80
N MET A 39 -13.51 -19.66 -5.90
CA MET A 39 -12.72 -19.24 -7.05
C MET A 39 -13.28 -17.99 -7.76
N ILE A 40 -14.60 -17.86 -7.80
CA ILE A 40 -15.27 -16.64 -8.32
C ILE A 40 -14.93 -15.45 -7.42
N GLU A 41 -14.97 -15.63 -6.10
CA GLU A 41 -14.61 -14.59 -5.13
C GLU A 41 -13.14 -14.16 -5.24
N LEU A 42 -12.22 -15.10 -5.42
CA LEU A 42 -10.80 -14.79 -5.71
C LEU A 42 -10.63 -14.00 -7.00
N THR A 43 -11.42 -14.31 -8.04
CA THR A 43 -11.38 -13.57 -9.31
C THR A 43 -11.85 -12.13 -9.11
N LYS A 44 -12.90 -11.90 -8.30
CA LYS A 44 -13.33 -10.55 -7.91
C LYS A 44 -12.22 -9.80 -7.16
N ALA A 45 -11.53 -10.48 -6.23
CA ALA A 45 -10.40 -9.90 -5.49
C ALA A 45 -9.29 -9.40 -6.43
N ILE A 46 -8.86 -10.25 -7.38
CA ILE A 46 -7.83 -9.91 -8.36
C ILE A 46 -8.28 -8.74 -9.24
N GLY A 47 -9.56 -8.70 -9.65
CA GLY A 47 -10.13 -7.58 -10.39
C GLY A 47 -10.08 -6.25 -9.64
N VAL A 48 -10.39 -6.26 -8.34
CA VAL A 48 -10.28 -5.08 -7.48
C VAL A 48 -8.83 -4.64 -7.33
N ILE A 49 -7.89 -5.58 -7.12
CA ILE A 49 -6.46 -5.27 -7.04
C ILE A 49 -5.94 -4.69 -8.34
N PHE A 50 -6.39 -5.22 -9.48
CA PHE A 50 -6.05 -4.68 -10.80
C PHE A 50 -6.46 -3.21 -10.93
N ALA A 51 -7.71 -2.89 -10.57
CA ALA A 51 -8.22 -1.53 -10.61
C ALA A 51 -7.43 -0.59 -9.66
N LEU A 52 -7.18 -1.02 -8.41
CA LEU A 52 -6.44 -0.23 -7.43
C LEU A 52 -4.95 -0.10 -7.77
N SER A 53 -4.38 -1.08 -8.48
CA SER A 53 -2.99 -1.02 -8.97
C SER A 53 -2.81 0.09 -9.99
N PHE A 54 -3.80 0.30 -10.86
CA PHE A 54 -3.79 1.42 -11.80
C PHE A 54 -3.73 2.78 -11.08
N VAL A 55 -4.52 2.93 -10.01
CA VAL A 55 -4.57 4.15 -9.19
C VAL A 55 -3.21 4.40 -8.52
N SER A 56 -2.70 3.41 -7.78
CA SER A 56 -1.43 3.53 -7.04
C SER A 56 -0.21 3.78 -7.96
N SER A 57 -0.22 3.18 -9.16
CA SER A 57 0.81 3.41 -10.18
C SER A 57 0.77 4.84 -10.70
N SER A 58 -0.43 5.39 -10.95
CA SER A 58 -0.62 6.77 -11.43
C SER A 58 0.02 7.81 -10.50
N PHE A 59 -0.26 7.70 -9.19
CA PHE A 59 0.29 8.59 -8.18
C PHE A 59 1.82 8.54 -8.12
N THR A 60 2.38 7.34 -8.17
CA THR A 60 3.83 7.15 -8.12
C THR A 60 4.53 7.67 -9.37
N THR A 61 3.91 7.52 -10.54
CA THR A 61 4.40 8.09 -11.80
C THR A 61 4.45 9.61 -11.77
N PHE A 62 3.51 10.27 -11.09
CA PHE A 62 3.54 11.72 -10.90
C PHE A 62 4.79 12.16 -10.13
N ILE A 63 5.13 11.48 -9.04
CA ILE A 63 6.34 11.75 -8.25
C ILE A 63 7.61 11.54 -9.07
N ILE A 64 7.68 10.48 -9.88
CA ILE A 64 8.83 10.23 -10.76
C ILE A 64 8.97 11.35 -11.80
N ARG A 65 7.86 11.82 -12.36
CA ARG A 65 7.85 12.97 -13.27
C ARG A 65 8.35 14.24 -12.57
N GLU A 66 7.96 14.48 -11.32
CA GLU A 66 8.40 15.64 -10.54
C GLU A 66 9.89 15.60 -10.19
N LYS A 67 10.43 14.40 -9.93
CA LYS A 67 11.87 14.17 -9.78
C LYS A 67 12.62 14.45 -11.08
N HIS A 68 12.08 13.98 -12.22
CA HIS A 68 12.72 14.15 -13.52
C HIS A 68 12.66 15.59 -14.05
N SER A 69 11.60 16.35 -13.75
CA SER A 69 11.49 17.76 -14.13
C SER A 69 12.35 18.69 -13.26
N GLY A 70 12.88 18.19 -12.15
CA GLY A 70 13.60 19.00 -11.17
C GLY A 70 12.71 19.90 -10.31
N ALA A 71 11.38 19.85 -10.48
CA ALA A 71 10.43 20.64 -9.69
C ALA A 71 10.53 20.32 -8.19
N MET A 72 10.70 19.04 -7.86
CA MET A 72 10.92 18.59 -6.49
C MET A 72 12.20 19.21 -5.89
N ALA A 73 13.28 19.32 -6.68
CA ALA A 73 14.51 19.97 -6.22
C ALA A 73 14.33 21.49 -6.01
N MET A 74 13.57 22.16 -6.88
CA MET A 74 13.24 23.58 -6.73
C MET A 74 12.44 23.86 -5.45
N GLN A 75 11.48 23.00 -5.10
CA GLN A 75 10.72 23.14 -3.85
C GLN A 75 11.63 23.10 -2.62
N PHE A 76 12.64 22.23 -2.63
CA PHE A 76 13.63 22.16 -1.55
C PHE A 76 14.60 23.35 -1.55
N LEU A 77 14.95 23.89 -2.72
CA LEU A 77 15.74 25.14 -2.83
C LEU A 77 15.00 26.34 -2.25
N SER A 78 13.66 26.32 -2.28
CA SER A 78 12.82 27.33 -1.65
C SER A 78 12.69 27.16 -0.12
N GLY A 79 13.42 26.22 0.49
CA GLY A 79 13.46 26.04 1.95
C GLY A 79 12.37 25.14 2.53
N HIS A 80 11.59 24.43 1.70
CA HIS A 80 10.61 23.48 2.21
C HIS A 80 11.28 22.27 2.85
N SER A 81 10.83 21.90 4.04
CA SER A 81 11.31 20.68 4.67
C SER A 81 10.80 19.44 3.91
N ARG A 82 11.65 18.44 3.85
CA ARG A 82 11.42 17.20 3.12
C ARG A 82 10.34 16.32 3.75
N LEU A 83 10.21 16.38 5.07
CA LEU A 83 9.12 15.73 5.81
C LEU A 83 7.78 16.29 5.37
N VAL A 84 7.66 17.63 5.29
CA VAL A 84 6.43 18.29 4.87
C VAL A 84 6.04 17.89 3.44
N TYR A 85 7.01 17.83 2.51
CA TYR A 85 6.74 17.35 1.15
C TYR A 85 6.13 15.93 1.15
N TRP A 86 6.82 14.95 1.76
CA TRP A 86 6.35 13.57 1.74
C TRP A 86 5.03 13.37 2.49
N SER A 87 4.83 14.05 3.62
CA SER A 87 3.56 14.00 4.35
C SER A 87 2.41 14.60 3.54
N MET A 88 2.61 15.74 2.87
CA MET A 88 1.57 16.36 2.07
C MET A 88 1.24 15.55 0.82
N SER A 89 2.26 15.00 0.14
CA SER A 89 2.05 14.07 -0.98
C SER A 89 1.26 12.84 -0.55
N TYR A 90 1.61 12.25 0.61
CA TYR A 90 0.91 11.09 1.14
C TYR A 90 -0.55 11.38 1.49
N VAL A 91 -0.83 12.51 2.15
CA VAL A 91 -2.20 12.92 2.50
C VAL A 91 -3.02 13.18 1.24
N TRP A 92 -2.44 13.87 0.25
CA TRP A 92 -3.10 14.14 -1.02
C TRP A 92 -3.45 12.86 -1.78
N ASP A 93 -2.50 11.94 -1.88
CA ASP A 93 -2.71 10.65 -2.56
C ASP A 93 -3.72 9.78 -1.80
N PHE A 94 -3.71 9.81 -0.45
CA PHE A 94 -4.70 9.09 0.36
C PHE A 94 -6.12 9.62 0.14
N ILE A 95 -6.33 10.94 0.16
CA ILE A 95 -7.64 11.54 -0.14
C ILE A 95 -8.08 11.19 -1.56
N SER A 96 -7.16 11.26 -2.52
CA SER A 96 -7.41 10.90 -3.92
C SER A 96 -7.73 9.42 -4.09
N PHE A 97 -7.18 8.55 -3.24
CA PHE A 97 -7.43 7.11 -3.22
C PHE A 97 -8.84 6.76 -2.69
N LEU A 98 -9.43 7.60 -1.84
CA LEU A 98 -10.80 7.37 -1.35
C LEU A 98 -11.85 7.44 -2.47
N ILE A 99 -11.59 8.20 -3.53
CA ILE A 99 -12.50 8.34 -4.68
C ILE A 99 -12.69 6.99 -5.41
N PRO A 100 -11.64 6.30 -5.91
CA PRO A 100 -11.79 4.98 -6.53
C PRO A 100 -12.29 3.92 -5.55
N VAL A 101 -11.94 4.00 -4.26
CA VAL A 101 -12.51 3.12 -3.22
C VAL A 101 -14.03 3.29 -3.14
N ALA A 102 -14.53 4.52 -3.14
CA ALA A 102 -15.97 4.79 -3.13
C ALA A 102 -16.66 4.20 -4.39
N PHE A 103 -16.04 4.34 -5.57
CA PHE A 103 -16.56 3.71 -6.79
C PHE A 103 -16.63 2.18 -6.69
N ILE A 104 -15.61 1.53 -6.14
CA ILE A 104 -15.62 0.07 -5.94
C ILE A 104 -16.77 -0.32 -5.00
N VAL A 105 -16.95 0.38 -3.88
CA VAL A 105 -18.04 0.11 -2.94
C VAL A 105 -19.40 0.29 -3.62
N ILE A 106 -19.60 1.37 -4.37
CA ILE A 106 -20.85 1.64 -5.11
C ILE A 106 -21.14 0.50 -6.11
N ILE A 107 -20.13 0.06 -6.87
CA ILE A 107 -20.28 -1.03 -7.84
C ILE A 107 -20.75 -2.30 -7.13
N PHE A 108 -20.10 -2.70 -6.04
CA PHE A 108 -20.50 -3.89 -5.30
C PHE A 108 -21.94 -3.77 -4.75
N VAL A 109 -22.36 -2.55 -4.33
CA VAL A 109 -23.72 -2.28 -3.83
C VAL A 109 -24.76 -2.41 -4.95
N ILE A 110 -24.46 -1.91 -6.14
CA ILE A 110 -25.34 -2.03 -7.31
C ILE A 110 -25.53 -3.49 -7.71
N PHE A 111 -24.46 -4.30 -7.64
CA PHE A 111 -24.51 -5.72 -7.97
C PHE A 111 -25.04 -6.62 -6.83
N ASP A 112 -25.45 -6.03 -5.70
CA ASP A 112 -25.96 -6.73 -4.51
C ASP A 112 -25.07 -7.89 -4.03
N GLU A 113 -23.76 -7.65 -3.98
CA GLU A 113 -22.78 -8.66 -3.55
C GLU A 113 -22.83 -8.87 -2.03
N GLN A 114 -23.75 -9.73 -1.59
CA GLN A 114 -24.03 -10.01 -0.17
C GLN A 114 -22.79 -10.49 0.63
N ALA A 115 -21.81 -11.09 -0.05
CA ALA A 115 -20.55 -11.53 0.57
C ALA A 115 -19.68 -10.38 1.12
N TYR A 116 -19.93 -9.14 0.68
CA TYR A 116 -19.19 -7.96 1.14
C TYR A 116 -20.13 -6.88 1.71
N ILE A 117 -21.38 -6.80 1.22
CA ILE A 117 -22.37 -5.79 1.63
C ILE A 117 -23.38 -6.30 2.65
N GLY A 118 -23.30 -7.59 3.01
CA GLY A 118 -24.13 -8.18 4.04
C GLY A 118 -24.09 -7.38 5.36
N LYS A 119 -25.17 -7.50 6.14
CA LYS A 119 -25.32 -6.81 7.43
C LYS A 119 -24.13 -7.13 8.34
N GLY A 120 -23.31 -6.11 8.65
CA GLY A 120 -22.11 -6.24 9.49
C GLY A 120 -20.80 -6.50 8.74
N GLN A 121 -20.82 -6.79 7.43
CA GLN A 121 -19.62 -7.06 6.62
C GLN A 121 -19.12 -5.83 5.86
N ILE A 122 -20.03 -4.93 5.47
CA ILE A 122 -19.69 -3.73 4.68
C ILE A 122 -18.63 -2.86 5.34
N GLY A 123 -18.67 -2.71 6.67
CA GLY A 123 -17.66 -1.95 7.41
C GLY A 123 -16.28 -2.59 7.30
N ALA A 124 -16.20 -3.91 7.42
CA ALA A 124 -14.96 -4.66 7.30
C ALA A 124 -14.38 -4.57 5.87
N PHE A 125 -15.23 -4.62 4.85
CA PHE A 125 -14.84 -4.43 3.46
C PHE A 125 -14.29 -3.03 3.17
N ILE A 126 -14.96 -1.98 3.66
CA ILE A 126 -14.50 -0.59 3.50
C ILE A 126 -13.15 -0.39 4.22
N VAL A 127 -13.02 -0.86 5.47
CA VAL A 127 -11.77 -0.77 6.23
C VAL A 127 -10.64 -1.47 5.50
N LEU A 128 -10.89 -2.65 4.93
CA LEU A 128 -9.90 -3.39 4.15
C LEU A 128 -9.40 -2.60 2.93
N LEU A 129 -10.32 -1.97 2.16
CA LEU A 129 -9.96 -1.14 1.01
C LEU A 129 -9.15 0.10 1.42
N VAL A 130 -9.54 0.78 2.50
CA VAL A 130 -8.88 1.99 2.99
C VAL A 130 -7.49 1.69 3.51
N VAL A 131 -7.33 0.63 4.32
CA VAL A 131 -6.03 0.23 4.88
C VAL A 131 -5.08 -0.23 3.77
N TYR A 132 -5.58 -0.90 2.75
CA TYR A 132 -4.77 -1.24 1.59
C TYR A 132 -4.20 0.00 0.88
N GLY A 133 -5.02 1.05 0.70
CA GLY A 133 -4.56 2.34 0.15
C GLY A 133 -3.44 2.98 0.98
N LEU A 134 -3.56 2.89 2.31
CA LEU A 134 -2.54 3.39 3.24
C LEU A 134 -1.22 2.65 3.11
N ALA A 135 -1.26 1.33 2.88
CA ALA A 135 -0.08 0.46 2.81
C ALA A 135 0.61 0.44 1.44
N ILE A 136 -0.15 0.42 0.35
CA ILE A 136 0.39 0.30 -1.01
C ILE A 136 1.12 1.58 -1.46
N THR A 137 0.64 2.75 -1.04
CA THR A 137 1.20 4.06 -1.42
C THR A 137 2.67 4.23 -1.00
N PRO A 138 3.06 4.05 0.28
CA PRO A 138 4.45 4.20 0.70
C PRO A 138 5.36 3.11 0.13
N LEU A 139 4.84 1.88 -0.07
CA LEU A 139 5.56 0.82 -0.76
C LEU A 139 5.97 1.25 -2.18
N MET A 140 5.03 1.82 -2.93
CA MET A 140 5.30 2.28 -4.30
C MET A 140 6.28 3.46 -4.34
N TYR A 141 6.19 4.37 -3.38
CA TYR A 141 7.15 5.46 -3.26
C TYR A 141 8.58 4.94 -3.04
N CYS A 142 8.76 3.87 -2.27
CA CYS A 142 10.06 3.22 -2.09
C CYS A 142 10.62 2.67 -3.41
N PHE A 143 9.79 2.05 -4.24
CA PHE A 143 10.23 1.57 -5.54
C PHE A 143 10.42 2.68 -6.59
N SER A 144 9.82 3.86 -6.38
CA SER A 144 9.96 5.01 -7.30
C SER A 144 11.40 5.44 -7.55
N PHE A 145 12.34 5.15 -6.63
CA PHE A 145 13.75 5.53 -6.76
C PHE A 145 14.55 4.68 -7.75
N ILE A 146 14.03 3.52 -8.16
CA ILE A 146 14.73 2.60 -9.06
C ILE A 146 14.55 3.04 -10.52
N PHE A 147 13.45 3.71 -10.84
CA PHE A 147 13.07 4.05 -12.21
C PHE A 147 13.45 5.48 -12.58
N HIS A 148 14.02 5.63 -13.77
CA HIS A 148 14.35 6.94 -14.34
C HIS A 148 13.24 7.48 -15.27
N SER A 149 12.50 6.59 -15.94
CA SER A 149 11.45 6.98 -16.89
C SER A 149 10.05 6.78 -16.29
N PRO A 150 9.18 7.82 -16.26
CA PRO A 150 7.83 7.74 -15.70
C PRO A 150 6.95 6.70 -16.41
N SER A 151 7.02 6.62 -17.74
CA SER A 151 6.18 5.70 -18.52
C SER A 151 6.55 4.24 -18.30
N VAL A 152 7.85 3.95 -18.18
CA VAL A 152 8.34 2.59 -17.87
C VAL A 152 7.92 2.21 -16.46
N ALA A 153 8.08 3.13 -15.50
CA ALA A 153 7.66 2.90 -14.11
C ALA A 153 6.17 2.57 -14.00
N PHE A 154 5.30 3.29 -14.72
CA PHE A 154 3.87 3.06 -14.69
C PHE A 154 3.50 1.62 -15.08
N VAL A 155 4.03 1.15 -16.22
CA VAL A 155 3.77 -0.19 -16.73
C VAL A 155 4.40 -1.25 -15.82
N SER A 156 5.61 -1.01 -15.31
CA SER A 156 6.29 -1.92 -14.40
C SER A 156 5.56 -2.07 -13.06
N PHE A 157 5.08 -0.99 -12.43
CA PHE A 157 4.33 -1.07 -11.18
C PHE A 157 2.99 -1.78 -11.34
N LEU A 158 2.29 -1.52 -12.45
CA LEU A 158 1.07 -2.23 -12.77
C LEU A 158 1.34 -3.73 -12.90
N ALA A 159 2.36 -4.12 -13.68
CA ALA A 159 2.74 -5.52 -13.88
C ALA A 159 3.17 -6.19 -12.57
N LEU A 160 4.04 -5.54 -11.78
CA LEU A 160 4.55 -6.08 -10.51
C LEU A 160 3.42 -6.32 -9.50
N ASN A 161 2.51 -5.37 -9.33
CA ASN A 161 1.38 -5.57 -8.41
C ASN A 161 0.52 -6.76 -8.79
N ILE A 162 0.18 -6.89 -10.07
CA ILE A 162 -0.66 -7.99 -10.56
C ILE A 162 0.07 -9.32 -10.42
N LEU A 163 1.35 -9.38 -10.81
CA LEU A 163 2.14 -10.59 -10.73
C LEU A 163 2.33 -11.06 -9.28
N VAL A 164 2.72 -10.15 -8.38
CA VAL A 164 2.88 -10.48 -6.95
C VAL A 164 1.56 -11.03 -6.40
N THR A 165 0.44 -10.38 -6.70
CA THR A 165 -0.89 -10.82 -6.27
C THR A 165 -1.22 -12.22 -6.77
N ILE A 166 -1.16 -12.45 -8.08
CA ILE A 166 -1.55 -13.73 -8.67
C ILE A 166 -0.65 -14.85 -8.17
N ILE A 167 0.67 -14.64 -8.17
CA ILE A 167 1.64 -15.66 -7.75
C ILE A 167 1.41 -16.04 -6.29
N THR A 168 1.35 -15.06 -5.39
CA THR A 168 1.20 -15.31 -3.95
C THR A 168 -0.16 -15.94 -3.61
N THR A 169 -1.26 -15.43 -4.19
CA THR A 169 -2.60 -15.97 -3.96
C THR A 169 -2.74 -17.39 -4.50
N VAL A 170 -2.24 -17.68 -5.70
CA VAL A 170 -2.30 -19.05 -6.26
C VAL A 170 -1.48 -20.02 -5.42
N ILE A 171 -0.25 -19.65 -5.03
CA ILE A 171 0.60 -20.51 -4.19
C ILE A 171 -0.11 -20.86 -2.87
N VAL A 172 -0.58 -19.86 -2.14
CA VAL A 172 -1.22 -20.10 -0.84
C VAL A 172 -2.53 -20.86 -0.98
N GLN A 173 -3.36 -20.52 -1.98
CA GLN A 173 -4.63 -21.22 -2.20
C GLN A 173 -4.40 -22.70 -2.56
N THR A 174 -3.43 -23.01 -3.42
CA THR A 174 -3.11 -24.41 -3.78
C THR A 174 -2.57 -25.18 -2.58
N LEU A 175 -1.73 -24.55 -1.75
CA LEU A 175 -1.21 -25.19 -0.53
C LEU A 175 -2.32 -25.48 0.48
N GLU A 176 -3.27 -24.56 0.67
CA GLU A 176 -4.41 -24.77 1.57
C GLU A 176 -5.35 -25.87 1.09
N LEU A 177 -5.60 -25.94 -0.22
CA LEU A 177 -6.39 -27.03 -0.80
C LEU A 177 -5.70 -28.38 -0.58
N THR A 178 -4.36 -28.43 -0.69
CA THR A 178 -3.57 -29.65 -0.48
C THR A 178 -3.48 -30.00 1.01
N ALA A 179 -3.44 -29.00 1.89
CA ALA A 179 -3.41 -29.17 3.34
C ALA A 179 -4.69 -29.80 3.90
N HIS A 180 -5.83 -29.63 3.21
CA HIS A 180 -7.07 -30.32 3.57
C HIS A 180 -6.93 -31.85 3.46
N ASP A 181 -6.17 -32.33 2.47
CA ASP A 181 -5.93 -33.76 2.25
C ASP A 181 -4.72 -34.28 3.06
N ASN A 182 -3.72 -33.43 3.33
CA ASN A 182 -2.48 -33.81 4.01
C ASN A 182 -2.13 -32.84 5.16
N PRO A 183 -2.26 -33.24 6.43
CA PRO A 183 -2.05 -32.35 7.58
C PRO A 183 -0.61 -31.84 7.71
N ASP A 184 0.39 -32.58 7.20
CA ASP A 184 1.80 -32.17 7.22
C ASP A 184 2.07 -30.89 6.41
N VAL A 185 1.24 -30.61 5.39
CA VAL A 185 1.37 -29.45 4.51
C VAL A 185 0.78 -28.18 5.15
N SER A 186 -0.12 -28.33 6.13
CA SER A 186 -0.79 -27.20 6.79
C SER A 186 0.20 -26.26 7.47
N SER A 187 1.22 -26.80 8.15
CA SER A 187 2.23 -25.98 8.83
C SER A 187 3.06 -25.15 7.85
N VAL A 188 3.35 -25.70 6.67
CA VAL A 188 4.09 -25.00 5.62
C VAL A 188 3.24 -23.91 4.99
N ALA A 189 1.95 -24.18 4.76
CA ALA A 189 1.01 -23.20 4.24
C ALA A 189 0.88 -21.98 5.17
N ASP A 190 0.77 -22.20 6.48
CA ASP A 190 0.65 -21.12 7.47
C ASP A 190 1.92 -20.26 7.54
N VAL A 191 3.11 -20.89 7.56
CA VAL A 191 4.39 -20.18 7.56
C VAL A 191 4.55 -19.34 6.30
N LEU A 192 4.19 -19.90 5.13
CA LEU A 192 4.31 -19.20 3.86
C LEU A 192 3.30 -18.04 3.73
N ALA A 193 2.07 -18.23 4.22
CA ALA A 193 1.06 -17.18 4.29
C ALA A 193 1.53 -16.02 5.19
N ASN A 194 2.17 -16.32 6.33
CA ASN A 194 2.75 -15.29 7.20
C ASN A 194 3.96 -14.59 6.56
N LEU A 195 4.76 -15.30 5.75
CA LEU A 195 5.88 -14.70 5.03
C LEU A 195 5.41 -13.75 3.92
N PHE A 196 4.42 -14.16 3.13
CA PHE A 196 3.87 -13.33 2.04
C PHE A 196 3.05 -12.16 2.53
N LEU A 197 2.70 -12.15 3.81
CA LEU A 197 1.98 -11.08 4.46
C LEU A 197 2.69 -9.72 4.31
N ILE A 198 4.03 -9.72 4.20
CA ILE A 198 4.88 -8.54 3.92
C ILE A 198 4.49 -7.76 2.65
N PHE A 199 3.78 -8.40 1.72
CA PHE A 199 3.26 -7.77 0.52
C PHE A 199 1.82 -7.32 0.76
N PRO A 200 1.53 -6.01 0.77
CA PRO A 200 0.20 -5.51 1.06
C PRO A 200 -0.83 -5.97 0.01
N GLN A 201 -0.40 -6.27 -1.22
CA GLN A 201 -1.25 -6.83 -2.27
C GLN A 201 -1.76 -8.23 -1.90
N PHE A 202 -0.86 -9.07 -1.37
CA PHE A 202 -1.23 -10.41 -0.88
C PHE A 202 -2.12 -10.31 0.36
N ALA A 203 -1.75 -9.48 1.34
CA ALA A 203 -2.54 -9.30 2.56
C ALA A 203 -3.97 -8.81 2.26
N PHE A 204 -4.13 -7.89 1.31
CA PHE A 204 -5.44 -7.46 0.82
C PHE A 204 -6.20 -8.59 0.12
N SER A 205 -5.58 -9.30 -0.83
CA SER A 205 -6.21 -10.44 -1.52
C SER A 205 -6.68 -11.50 -0.52
N ARG A 206 -5.88 -11.74 0.53
CA ARG A 206 -6.22 -12.71 1.56
C ARG A 206 -7.35 -12.21 2.46
N GLY A 207 -7.33 -10.95 2.87
CA GLY A 207 -8.42 -10.35 3.63
C GLY A 207 -9.76 -10.39 2.87
N PHE A 208 -9.72 -10.17 1.55
CA PHE A 208 -10.89 -10.26 0.68
C PHE A 208 -11.43 -11.69 0.61
N TYR A 209 -10.54 -12.69 0.48
CA TYR A 209 -10.90 -14.10 0.53
C TYR A 209 -11.52 -14.52 1.86
N GLU A 210 -10.96 -14.10 2.99
CA GLU A 210 -11.49 -14.43 4.32
C GLU A 210 -12.86 -13.80 4.57
N LEU A 211 -13.14 -12.60 4.04
CA LEU A 211 -14.49 -12.00 4.08
C LEU A 211 -15.51 -12.87 3.34
N ALA A 212 -15.20 -13.26 2.10
CA ALA A 212 -16.05 -14.15 1.31
C ALA A 212 -16.28 -15.51 1.99
N LYS A 213 -15.21 -16.10 2.51
CA LYS A 213 -15.26 -17.38 3.23
C LYS A 213 -16.12 -17.26 4.48
N GLY A 214 -15.96 -16.20 5.27
CA GLY A 214 -16.78 -15.93 6.46
C GLY A 214 -18.26 -15.78 6.12
N TYR A 215 -18.60 -15.09 5.03
CA TYR A 215 -19.98 -15.04 4.53
C TYR A 215 -20.51 -16.42 4.12
N ALA A 216 -19.73 -17.21 3.37
CA ALA A 216 -20.15 -18.53 2.91
C ALA A 216 -20.45 -19.50 4.07
N ILE A 217 -19.62 -19.47 5.12
CA ILE A 217 -19.83 -20.29 6.34
C ILE A 217 -21.12 -19.89 7.05
N ASN A 218 -21.35 -18.58 7.22
CA ASN A 218 -22.55 -18.04 7.85
C ASN A 218 -23.82 -18.34 7.04
N ALA A 219 -23.77 -18.19 5.72
CA ALA A 219 -24.88 -18.46 4.82
C ALA A 219 -25.32 -19.93 4.85
N LEU A 220 -24.38 -20.86 5.03
CA LEU A 220 -24.66 -22.29 5.13
C LEU A 220 -25.01 -22.75 6.55
N ARG A 221 -25.10 -21.83 7.52
CA ARG A 221 -25.33 -22.12 8.95
C ARG A 221 -24.36 -23.17 9.53
N LEU A 222 -23.13 -23.23 9.01
CA LEU A 222 -22.06 -24.05 9.58
C LEU A 222 -21.44 -23.43 10.85
N ASP A 223 -22.02 -22.34 11.35
CA ASP A 223 -21.63 -21.63 12.58
C ASP A 223 -21.74 -22.51 13.85
N GLN A 224 -22.48 -23.63 13.78
CA GLN A 224 -22.52 -24.64 14.86
C GLN A 224 -21.37 -25.66 14.81
N LEU A 225 -20.68 -25.78 13.67
CA LEU A 225 -19.57 -26.71 13.46
C LEU A 225 -18.21 -26.02 13.50
N THR A 226 -18.20 -24.68 13.37
CA THR A 226 -17.01 -23.85 13.38
C THR A 226 -17.16 -22.85 14.51
N ASP A 227 -16.17 -22.76 15.40
CA ASP A 227 -16.16 -21.82 16.51
C ASP A 227 -16.48 -20.41 15.99
N SER A 228 -17.50 -19.75 16.55
CA SER A 228 -18.14 -18.54 16.04
C SER A 228 -17.15 -17.36 15.99
N SER A 229 -16.25 -17.35 15.03
CA SER A 229 -15.21 -16.33 14.93
C SER A 229 -15.85 -15.07 14.34
N HIS A 230 -16.01 -14.05 15.19
CA HIS A 230 -16.41 -12.71 14.74
C HIS A 230 -15.58 -12.26 13.51
N LEU A 231 -16.19 -11.49 12.60
CA LEU A 231 -15.54 -10.94 11.39
C LEU A 231 -14.18 -10.28 11.67
N PHE A 232 -14.03 -9.63 12.83
CA PHE A 232 -12.80 -8.99 13.32
C PHE A 232 -11.99 -9.86 14.29
N SER A 233 -12.13 -11.19 14.22
CA SER A 233 -11.29 -12.08 15.01
C SER A 233 -9.82 -11.93 14.60
N TRP A 234 -8.93 -12.13 15.57
CA TRP A 234 -7.49 -11.93 15.39
C TRP A 234 -6.95 -12.79 14.24
N LYS A 235 -7.31 -14.08 14.21
CA LYS A 235 -6.88 -15.04 13.18
C LYS A 235 -7.57 -14.89 11.82
N ALA A 236 -8.54 -14.00 11.66
CA ALA A 236 -9.23 -13.76 10.41
C ALA A 236 -8.75 -12.46 9.76
N LEU A 237 -9.57 -11.41 9.83
CA LEU A 237 -9.31 -10.15 9.13
C LEU A 237 -8.33 -9.25 9.88
N THR A 238 -8.36 -9.25 11.21
CA THR A 238 -7.66 -8.24 12.02
C THR A 238 -6.14 -8.37 11.92
N GLU A 239 -5.60 -9.59 11.88
CA GLU A 239 -4.17 -9.81 11.64
C GLU A 239 -3.71 -9.16 10.33
N LYS A 240 -4.50 -9.30 9.26
CA LYS A 240 -4.13 -8.75 7.94
C LYS A 240 -4.22 -7.23 7.92
N LEU A 241 -5.24 -6.65 8.57
CA LEU A 241 -5.37 -5.20 8.71
C LEU A 241 -4.22 -4.59 9.53
N VAL A 242 -3.86 -5.22 10.66
CA VAL A 242 -2.77 -4.76 11.52
C VAL A 242 -1.44 -4.84 10.78
N ALA A 243 -1.18 -5.94 10.07
CA ALA A 243 0.05 -6.08 9.31
C ALA A 243 0.19 -5.03 8.20
N MET A 244 -0.85 -4.78 7.41
CA MET A 244 -0.83 -3.71 6.40
C MET A 244 -0.62 -2.32 7.03
N THR A 245 -1.16 -2.08 8.23
CA THR A 245 -0.95 -0.83 8.95
C THR A 245 0.51 -0.69 9.42
N ILE A 246 1.10 -1.78 9.91
CA ILE A 246 2.52 -1.82 10.30
C ILE A 246 3.41 -1.58 9.07
N GLU A 247 3.11 -2.24 7.95
CA GLU A 247 3.80 -2.03 6.68
C GLU A 247 3.76 -0.59 6.21
N ALA A 248 2.61 0.08 6.29
CA ALA A 248 2.49 1.49 5.94
C ALA A 248 3.49 2.36 6.72
N VAL A 249 3.61 2.13 8.03
CA VAL A 249 4.55 2.85 8.91
C VAL A 249 6.00 2.49 8.57
N VAL A 250 6.30 1.20 8.37
CA VAL A 250 7.65 0.73 8.04
C VAL A 250 8.13 1.27 6.70
N PHE A 251 7.33 1.16 5.64
CA PHE A 251 7.67 1.68 4.32
C PHE A 251 7.77 3.20 4.30
N SER A 252 6.91 3.92 5.02
CA SER A 252 7.02 5.37 5.20
C SER A 252 8.33 5.75 5.92
N GLY A 253 8.72 4.99 6.95
CA GLY A 253 10.01 5.16 7.63
C GLY A 253 11.20 4.91 6.70
N ILE A 254 11.17 3.83 5.93
CA ILE A 254 12.23 3.50 4.95
C ILE A 254 12.32 4.59 3.89
N LEU A 255 11.21 5.08 3.36
CA LEU A 255 11.15 6.18 2.40
C LEU A 255 11.88 7.43 2.90
N LEU A 256 11.57 7.85 4.13
CA LEU A 256 12.22 8.99 4.75
C LEU A 256 13.72 8.73 4.96
N LEU A 257 14.10 7.55 5.47
CA LEU A 257 15.49 7.17 5.68
C LEU A 257 16.30 7.19 4.37
N VAL A 258 15.75 6.64 3.29
CA VAL A 258 16.38 6.65 1.96
C VAL A 258 16.62 8.08 1.52
N GLU A 259 15.62 8.96 1.64
CA GLU A 259 15.75 10.35 1.20
C GLU A 259 16.78 11.13 2.02
N TYR A 260 16.80 10.95 3.35
CA TYR A 260 17.82 11.57 4.23
C TYR A 260 19.23 11.02 3.95
N SER A 261 19.36 9.74 3.64
CA SER A 261 20.66 9.13 3.30
C SER A 261 21.22 9.67 1.98
N ARG A 262 20.36 9.87 0.97
CA ARG A 262 20.73 10.46 -0.32
C ARG A 262 21.21 11.90 -0.12
N LEU A 263 20.53 12.69 0.70
CA LEU A 263 20.96 14.04 1.06
C LEU A 263 22.34 14.03 1.74
N ARG A 264 22.55 13.15 2.73
CA ARG A 264 23.84 13.02 3.43
C ARG A 264 24.98 12.69 2.46
N ASN A 265 24.74 11.78 1.52
CA ASN A 265 25.73 11.36 0.53
C ASN A 265 26.06 12.47 -0.48
N VAL A 266 25.05 13.24 -0.93
CA VAL A 266 25.27 14.42 -1.79
C VAL A 266 26.03 15.50 -1.03
N CYS A 267 25.63 15.79 0.22
CA CYS A 267 26.28 16.75 1.10
C CYS A 267 27.76 16.39 1.35
N GLY A 268 28.08 15.11 1.58
CA GLY A 268 29.45 14.61 1.71
C GLY A 268 30.29 14.78 0.44
N LYS A 269 29.71 14.49 -0.74
CA LYS A 269 30.37 14.73 -2.04
C LYS A 269 30.59 16.22 -2.31
N CYS A 270 29.63 17.08 -1.98
CA CYS A 270 29.76 18.54 -2.09
C CYS A 270 30.83 19.08 -1.12
N LYS A 271 30.92 18.54 0.11
CA LYS A 271 31.98 18.89 1.07
C LYS A 271 33.36 18.53 0.53
N ASN A 272 33.51 17.35 -0.07
CA ASN A 272 34.78 16.93 -0.68
C ASN A 272 35.11 17.75 -1.93
N LYS A 273 34.12 18.08 -2.77
CA LYS A 273 34.32 18.90 -3.97
C LYS A 273 34.67 20.35 -3.61
N SER A 274 34.03 20.93 -2.60
CA SER A 274 34.39 22.22 -2.02
C SER A 274 35.83 22.22 -1.50
N LYS A 275 36.23 21.18 -0.74
CA LYS A 275 37.62 21.01 -0.27
C LYS A 275 38.65 20.92 -1.41
N ILE A 276 38.36 20.16 -2.47
CA ILE A 276 39.23 20.03 -3.65
C ILE A 276 39.31 21.36 -4.41
N VAL A 277 38.19 22.05 -4.59
CA VAL A 277 38.15 23.36 -5.26
C VAL A 277 38.86 24.42 -4.42
N SER A 278 38.70 24.45 -3.09
CA SER A 278 39.44 25.37 -2.22
C SER A 278 40.94 25.06 -2.19
N ALA A 279 41.33 23.78 -2.29
CA ALA A 279 42.73 23.39 -2.43
C ALA A 279 43.32 23.80 -3.80
N ALA A 280 42.55 23.66 -4.89
CA ALA A 280 42.94 24.10 -6.23
C ALA A 280 43.01 25.64 -6.35
N VAL A 281 42.10 26.36 -5.71
CA VAL A 281 42.10 27.84 -5.64
C VAL A 281 43.29 28.36 -4.83
N SER A 282 43.74 27.61 -3.81
CA SER A 282 44.99 27.91 -3.09
C SER A 282 46.26 27.68 -3.92
N SER A 283 46.20 26.88 -4.98
CA SER A 283 47.31 26.62 -5.90
C SER A 283 47.42 27.62 -7.05
N GLY A 284 46.55 28.62 -7.10
CA GLY A 284 46.75 29.83 -7.89
C GLY A 284 46.45 29.69 -9.38
N GLU A 285 45.20 29.92 -9.78
CA GLU A 285 44.87 30.59 -11.05
C GLU A 285 43.40 31.04 -11.03
N HIS A 286 43.17 32.29 -11.46
CA HIS A 286 41.87 32.98 -11.61
C HIS A 286 41.18 33.60 -10.37
N ARG A 287 41.70 34.76 -9.93
CA ARG A 287 40.86 35.84 -9.39
C ARG A 287 40.16 36.54 -10.56
N LEU A 288 38.94 36.14 -10.90
CA LEU A 288 37.97 37.05 -11.51
C LEU A 288 36.84 37.25 -10.51
N GLY A 289 36.54 38.51 -10.21
CA GLY A 289 35.57 38.93 -9.20
C GLY A 289 34.23 38.25 -9.40
N ILE A 290 33.91 37.33 -8.49
CA ILE A 290 32.58 36.75 -8.37
C ILE A 290 31.71 37.84 -7.75
N GLY A 291 30.64 38.24 -8.44
CA GLY A 291 29.69 39.25 -7.95
C GLY A 291 29.09 38.85 -6.61
N ALA A 292 28.76 39.85 -5.78
CA ALA A 292 28.15 39.63 -4.46
C ALA A 292 26.83 38.85 -4.54
N ASP A 293 26.10 39.00 -5.64
CA ASP A 293 24.90 38.26 -6.01
C ASP A 293 25.17 36.77 -6.25
N VAL A 294 26.28 36.45 -6.94
CA VAL A 294 26.70 35.07 -7.18
C VAL A 294 27.23 34.42 -5.90
N LEU A 295 27.86 35.19 -5.01
CA LEU A 295 28.28 34.72 -3.69
C LEU A 295 27.08 34.47 -2.77
N GLU A 296 26.09 35.35 -2.77
CA GLU A 296 24.85 35.20 -2.00
C GLU A 296 24.02 34.00 -2.50
N GLU A 297 23.93 33.81 -3.82
CA GLU A 297 23.28 32.64 -4.40
C GLU A 297 24.05 31.35 -4.10
N ARG A 298 25.38 31.40 -4.11
CA ARG A 298 26.23 30.27 -3.69
C ARG A 298 26.02 29.95 -2.22
N GLU A 299 25.92 30.95 -1.35
CA GLU A 299 25.66 30.79 0.08
C GLU A 299 24.24 30.29 0.36
N ARG A 300 23.25 30.69 -0.45
CA ARG A 300 21.87 30.16 -0.42
C ARG A 300 21.85 28.68 -0.79
N VAL A 301 22.51 28.31 -1.89
CA VAL A 301 22.66 26.91 -2.33
C VAL A 301 23.41 26.08 -1.28
N GLU A 302 24.42 26.66 -0.64
CA GLU A 302 25.20 26.00 0.41
C GLU A 302 24.40 25.84 1.72
N ASN A 303 23.58 26.83 2.10
CA ASN A 303 22.70 26.80 3.27
C ASN A 303 21.53 25.81 3.11
N VAL A 304 20.98 25.66 1.91
CA VAL A 304 19.98 24.60 1.61
C VAL A 304 20.60 23.20 1.73
N CYS A 305 21.90 23.06 1.43
CA CYS A 305 22.62 21.79 1.56
C CYS A 305 23.07 21.49 3.00
N TYR A 306 23.09 22.49 3.90
CA TYR A 306 23.51 22.38 5.30
C TYR A 306 22.54 23.08 6.27
N PRO A 307 21.38 22.48 6.59
CA PRO A 307 20.41 23.12 7.48
C PRO A 307 20.91 23.25 8.94
N TYR A 308 21.96 22.54 9.35
CA TYR A 308 22.43 22.52 10.74
C TYR A 308 23.49 23.57 11.13
N ARG A 309 24.00 24.39 10.18
CA ARG A 309 25.07 25.36 10.52
C ARG A 309 24.57 26.60 11.26
N LYS A 310 23.30 27.02 11.04
CA LYS A 310 22.72 28.19 11.71
C LYS A 310 22.39 27.97 13.20
N LEU A 311 22.17 26.72 13.64
CA LEU A 311 21.83 26.46 15.05
C LEU A 311 23.07 26.53 15.97
N ASN A 312 24.26 26.15 15.48
CA ASN A 312 25.50 26.24 16.26
C ASN A 312 26.09 27.65 16.29
N LEU A 313 25.75 28.53 15.34
CA LEU A 313 26.22 29.92 15.38
C LEU A 313 25.44 30.79 16.38
N PHE A 314 24.17 30.47 16.64
CA PHE A 314 23.37 31.13 17.67
C PHE A 314 23.65 30.59 19.09
N LEU A 315 24.09 29.34 19.23
CA LEU A 315 24.50 28.78 20.53
C LEU A 315 25.91 29.23 20.94
N ASN A 316 26.84 29.45 19.99
CA ASN A 316 28.19 29.94 20.31
C ASN A 316 28.30 31.45 20.52
N THR A 317 27.24 32.23 20.34
CA THR A 317 27.25 33.68 20.61
C THR A 317 26.77 34.03 22.02
N THR A 318 26.37 33.04 22.83
CA THR A 318 25.94 33.25 24.22
C THR A 318 26.95 32.79 25.28
N ASP A 319 28.03 32.09 24.89
CA ASP A 319 29.13 31.71 25.79
C ASP A 319 30.44 32.36 25.33
N GLY A 320 30.76 33.52 25.91
CA GLY A 320 32.00 34.23 25.56
C GLY A 320 32.20 35.62 26.18
N THR A 321 31.59 35.91 27.33
CA THR A 321 32.08 36.97 28.21
C THR A 321 33.17 36.38 29.10
N THR A 322 34.43 36.79 28.90
CA THR A 322 35.43 37.13 29.95
C THR A 322 36.83 37.26 29.35
N GLU A 323 37.43 38.45 29.55
CA GLU A 323 38.84 38.71 29.94
C GLU A 323 39.99 38.18 29.04
N THR A 324 41.14 38.84 28.85
CA THR A 324 41.75 40.03 29.48
C THR A 324 42.90 40.52 28.57
N ASP A 325 43.03 41.84 28.51
CA ASP A 325 44.26 42.64 28.67
C ASP A 325 45.62 42.12 28.16
N LYS A 326 46.23 42.90 27.24
CA LYS A 326 47.64 43.33 27.36
C LYS A 326 47.91 44.61 26.58
N THR A 327 48.11 45.67 27.35
CA THR A 327 48.57 47.03 27.02
C THR A 327 49.90 47.17 26.23
N LYS A 328 50.06 48.37 25.63
CA LYS A 328 51.27 49.11 25.16
C LYS A 328 51.59 48.94 23.65
N ASN A 329 51.74 49.97 22.82
CA ASN A 329 52.04 51.40 23.02
C ASN A 329 51.50 52.28 21.86
N LEU A 330 51.21 53.54 22.21
CA LEU A 330 51.11 54.76 21.39
C LEU A 330 52.14 54.80 20.23
N SER A 331 51.77 55.40 19.09
CA SER A 331 52.06 56.82 18.81
C SER A 331 51.76 57.25 17.36
N VAL A 332 50.94 58.30 17.25
CA VAL A 332 51.19 59.53 16.46
C VAL A 332 50.76 59.57 14.98
N PHE A 333 49.88 60.57 14.74
CA PHE A 333 49.28 61.14 13.52
C PHE A 333 48.13 60.42 12.84
#